data_AF-A0A1W6CUY9-F1
#
_entry.id   AF-A0A1W6CUY9-F1
#
_cell.length_a   1.000
_cell.length_b   1.000
_cell.length_c   1.000
_cell.angle_alpha   90.00
_cell.angle_beta   90.00
_cell.angle_gamma   90.00
#
_symmetry.space_group_name_H-M   'P 1'
#
loop_
_entity.id
_entity.type
_entity.pdbx_description
1 polymer ?
#
loop_
_entity_poly.entity_id
_entity_poly.type
_entity_poly.pdbx_seq_one_letter_code
_entity_poly.pdbx_strand_id
1 'polypeptide(L)'
;MPLPNRVIYTLTEAAARWNCHIADIAEWAMSGQLDITIAIPPTRFGAEIISDLVVIAPGDILAMFRRCGTGPREGVIRRVRMPGGGEWKHIPLPDAGLRVTRDDLLIQAGTLARFEEEHGVFRRVNSNPTKSYDWEGFYGALILRLFQRGLPEKQADLVGEMLDWFIANSTDGDAPDESTVRKRVSPILRMLNAEA
;
A
#
# COMPACT_ATOMS: atom_id res chain seq x y z
N MET A 1 -25.37 4.57 12.40
CA MET A 1 -24.20 4.25 13.25
C MET A 1 -23.14 3.67 12.33
N PRO A 2 -21.91 4.21 12.27
CA PRO A 2 -20.86 3.63 11.44
C PRO A 2 -20.53 2.22 11.96
N LEU A 3 -20.32 1.28 11.04
CA LEU A 3 -19.93 -0.08 11.37
C LEU A 3 -18.49 -0.09 11.91
N PRO A 4 -18.13 -1.05 12.77
CA PRO A 4 -16.75 -1.21 13.22
C PRO A 4 -15.80 -1.50 12.05
N ASN A 5 -14.53 -1.10 12.22
CA ASN A 5 -13.50 -1.36 11.22
C ASN A 5 -13.26 -2.86 11.05
N ARG A 6 -12.91 -3.22 9.82
CA ARG A 6 -12.54 -4.59 9.46
C ARG A 6 -11.24 -5.02 10.16
N VAL A 7 -11.22 -6.25 10.70
CA VAL A 7 -10.12 -6.75 11.55
C VAL A 7 -9.19 -7.76 10.86
N ILE A 8 -9.63 -8.38 9.77
CA ILE A 8 -8.87 -9.39 8.99
C ILE A 8 -9.11 -9.22 7.50
N TYR A 9 -8.08 -9.52 6.71
CA TYR A 9 -8.09 -9.49 5.25
C TYR A 9 -7.58 -10.82 4.72
N THR A 10 -8.16 -11.33 3.64
CA THR A 10 -7.58 -12.46 2.90
C THR A 10 -6.30 -12.02 2.18
N LEU A 11 -5.43 -12.98 1.83
CA LEU A 11 -4.24 -12.66 1.03
C LEU A 11 -4.60 -12.05 -0.34
N THR A 12 -5.71 -12.49 -0.94
CA THR A 12 -6.19 -11.96 -2.22
C THR A 12 -6.59 -10.49 -2.11
N GLU A 13 -7.27 -10.10 -1.03
CA GLU A 13 -7.64 -8.70 -0.80
C GLU A 13 -6.43 -7.82 -0.53
N ALA A 14 -5.47 -8.30 0.26
CA ALA A 14 -4.22 -7.59 0.50
C ALA A 14 -3.41 -7.41 -0.79
N ALA A 15 -3.31 -8.47 -1.62
CA ALA A 15 -2.64 -8.41 -2.91
C ALA A 15 -3.28 -7.39 -3.86
N ALA A 16 -4.62 -7.40 -3.95
CA ALA A 16 -5.35 -6.40 -4.74
C ALA A 16 -5.14 -4.98 -4.21
N ARG A 17 -5.14 -4.80 -2.88
CA ARG A 17 -4.93 -3.50 -2.23
C ARG A 17 -3.53 -2.95 -2.46
N TRP A 18 -2.51 -3.79 -2.49
CA TRP A 18 -1.12 -3.41 -2.70
C TRP A 18 -0.67 -3.48 -4.17
N ASN A 19 -1.58 -3.86 -5.07
CA ASN A 19 -1.31 -4.09 -6.49
C ASN A 19 -0.08 -5.00 -6.72
N CYS A 20 0.01 -6.09 -5.96
CA CYS A 20 1.08 -7.08 -6.05
C CYS A 20 0.55 -8.48 -6.35
N HIS A 21 1.44 -9.41 -6.67
CA HIS A 21 1.09 -10.81 -6.81
C HIS A 21 1.00 -11.47 -5.44
N ILE A 22 0.06 -12.40 -5.23
CA ILE A 22 -0.10 -13.10 -3.94
C ILE A 22 1.17 -13.86 -3.48
N ALA A 23 2.03 -14.23 -4.44
CA ALA A 23 3.34 -14.82 -4.15
C ALA A 23 4.30 -13.84 -3.47
N ASP A 24 4.22 -12.54 -3.77
CA ASP A 24 5.04 -11.52 -3.14
C ASP A 24 4.75 -11.48 -1.62
N ILE A 25 3.48 -11.58 -1.24
CA ILE A 25 3.05 -11.63 0.17
C ILE A 25 3.63 -12.84 0.89
N ALA A 26 3.62 -14.02 0.25
CA ALA A 26 4.22 -15.22 0.84
C ALA A 26 5.75 -15.10 0.99
N GLU A 27 6.42 -14.42 0.06
CA GLU A 27 7.85 -14.13 0.14
C GLU A 27 8.17 -13.11 1.24
N TRP A 28 7.36 -12.05 1.41
CA TRP A 28 7.49 -11.09 2.52
C TRP A 28 7.25 -11.74 3.87
N ALA A 29 6.31 -12.70 3.94
CA ALA A 29 6.12 -13.48 5.15
C ALA A 29 7.36 -14.34 5.45
N MET A 30 7.91 -15.01 4.44
CA MET A 30 9.14 -15.81 4.57
C MET A 30 10.35 -14.97 5.03
N SER A 31 10.47 -13.72 4.56
CA SER A 31 11.53 -12.81 4.97
C SER A 31 11.28 -12.14 6.34
N GLY A 32 10.14 -12.42 6.98
CA GLY A 32 9.79 -11.90 8.30
C GLY A 32 9.25 -10.47 8.30
N GLN A 33 8.88 -9.93 7.14
CA GLN A 33 8.33 -8.57 7.03
C GLN A 33 6.86 -8.49 7.46
N LEU A 34 6.10 -9.57 7.32
CA LEU A 34 4.72 -9.65 7.76
C LEU A 34 4.36 -11.04 8.27
N ASP A 35 3.31 -11.11 9.08
CA ASP A 35 2.75 -12.37 9.56
C ASP A 35 1.50 -12.74 8.76
N ILE A 36 1.45 -14.00 8.31
CA ILE A 36 0.24 -14.64 7.77
C ILE A 36 -0.42 -15.43 8.91
N THR A 37 -1.73 -15.30 9.05
CA THR A 37 -2.53 -15.96 10.07
C THR A 37 -3.60 -16.89 9.49
N ILE A 38 -4.10 -17.80 10.32
CA ILE A 38 -5.25 -18.66 10.05
C ILE A 38 -6.11 -18.78 11.31
N ALA A 39 -7.42 -18.91 11.15
CA ALA A 39 -8.33 -19.26 12.23
C ALA A 39 -8.46 -20.79 12.34
N ILE A 40 -8.19 -21.35 13.52
CA ILE A 40 -8.26 -22.79 13.78
C ILE A 40 -9.23 -23.11 14.92
N PRO A 41 -9.95 -24.24 14.87
CA PRO A 41 -10.61 -24.78 16.05
C PRO A 41 -9.55 -25.22 17.08
N PRO A 42 -9.95 -25.53 18.34
CA PRO A 42 -9.05 -26.13 19.32
C PRO A 42 -8.28 -27.33 18.73
N THR A 43 -6.98 -27.13 18.51
CA THR A 43 -6.09 -28.06 17.81
C THR A 43 -4.88 -28.34 18.67
N ARG A 44 -4.44 -29.59 18.71
CA ARG A 44 -3.27 -30.01 19.47
C ARG A 44 -1.97 -29.69 18.73
N PHE A 45 -1.07 -28.96 19.38
CA PHE A 45 0.32 -28.74 18.96
C PHE A 45 1.25 -29.27 20.04
N GLY A 46 1.67 -30.53 19.91
CA GLY A 46 2.44 -31.23 20.95
C GLY A 46 1.58 -31.50 22.18
N ALA A 47 1.96 -30.94 23.32
CA ALA A 47 1.22 -31.08 24.59
C ALA A 47 0.14 -29.99 24.79
N GLU A 48 0.15 -28.94 23.97
CA GLU A 48 -0.72 -27.78 24.12
C GLU A 48 -1.90 -27.85 23.15
N ILE A 49 -3.03 -27.24 23.55
CA ILE A 49 -4.18 -27.01 22.68
C ILE A 49 -4.21 -25.52 22.37
N ILE A 50 -4.20 -25.18 21.08
CA ILE A 50 -4.23 -23.80 20.57
C ILE A 50 -5.50 -23.64 19.73
N SER A 51 -6.15 -22.49 19.81
CA SER A 51 -7.36 -22.17 19.07
C SER A 51 -7.32 -20.75 18.51
N ASP A 52 -8.35 -20.42 17.72
CA ASP A 52 -8.61 -19.09 17.19
C ASP A 52 -7.54 -18.67 16.19
N LEU A 53 -7.13 -17.39 16.22
CA LEU A 53 -6.24 -16.84 15.21
C LEU A 53 -4.78 -17.07 15.59
N VAL A 54 -4.04 -17.79 14.74
CA VAL A 54 -2.62 -18.12 14.95
C VAL A 54 -1.79 -17.67 13.76
N VAL A 55 -0.52 -17.30 14.02
CA VAL A 55 0.48 -17.05 12.97
C VAL A 55 1.06 -18.37 12.52
N ILE A 56 1.24 -18.54 11.21
CA ILE A 56 1.71 -19.79 10.62
C ILE A 56 3.14 -19.67 10.12
N ALA A 57 3.89 -20.77 10.10
CA ALA A 57 5.22 -20.75 9.52
C ALA A 57 5.12 -20.66 7.99
N PRO A 58 5.68 -19.63 7.33
CA PRO A 58 5.54 -19.45 5.88
C PRO A 58 6.11 -20.61 5.07
N GLY A 59 7.14 -21.29 5.60
CA GLY A 59 7.73 -22.48 4.96
C GLY A 59 6.76 -23.65 4.79
N ASP A 60 5.70 -23.72 5.58
CA ASP A 60 4.68 -24.77 5.49
C ASP A 60 3.76 -24.57 4.26
N ILE A 61 3.62 -23.33 3.80
CA ILE A 61 2.70 -22.94 2.72
C ILE A 61 3.39 -22.42 1.47
N LEU A 62 4.70 -22.16 1.50
CA LEU A 62 5.42 -21.49 0.39
C LEU A 62 5.20 -22.19 -0.96
N ALA A 63 5.14 -23.52 -0.98
CA ALA A 63 4.92 -24.30 -2.20
C ALA A 63 3.60 -23.94 -2.90
N MET A 64 2.57 -23.50 -2.16
CA MET A 64 1.28 -23.07 -2.71
C MET A 64 1.40 -21.81 -3.58
N PHE A 65 2.44 -21.00 -3.38
CA PHE A 65 2.56 -19.64 -3.95
C PHE A 65 3.56 -19.54 -5.10
N ARG A 66 3.65 -20.56 -5.96
CA ARG A 66 4.50 -20.51 -7.16
C ARG A 66 4.04 -19.39 -8.11
N ARG A 67 4.97 -18.53 -8.54
CA ARG A 67 4.70 -17.40 -9.44
C ARG A 67 4.10 -17.80 -10.80
N CYS A 68 4.42 -18.99 -11.29
CA CYS A 68 3.84 -19.51 -12.54
C CYS A 68 2.42 -20.09 -12.37
N GLY A 69 1.81 -19.98 -11.19
CA GLY A 69 0.44 -20.43 -10.93
C GLY A 69 0.28 -21.95 -10.72
N THR A 70 1.35 -22.74 -10.86
CA THR A 70 1.32 -24.22 -10.75
C THR A 70 1.44 -24.75 -9.31
N GLY A 71 1.35 -23.87 -8.31
CA GLY A 71 1.36 -24.30 -6.91
C GLY A 71 0.11 -25.14 -6.58
N PRO A 72 0.21 -26.11 -5.65
CA PRO A 72 -0.96 -26.82 -5.16
C PRO A 72 -1.96 -25.81 -4.57
N ARG A 73 -3.25 -26.13 -4.72
CA ARG A 73 -4.34 -25.33 -4.15
C ARG A 73 -4.47 -25.45 -2.64
N GLU A 74 -3.91 -26.52 -2.10
CA GLU A 74 -3.89 -26.83 -0.68
C GLU A 74 -2.47 -26.96 -0.16
N GLY A 75 -2.28 -26.59 1.10
CA GLY A 75 -1.04 -26.77 1.85
C GLY A 75 -1.29 -27.49 3.16
N VAL A 76 -0.21 -27.75 3.88
CA VAL A 76 -0.26 -28.42 5.18
C VAL A 76 0.54 -27.59 6.18
N ILE A 77 -0.16 -27.07 7.20
CA ILE A 77 0.44 -26.32 8.29
C ILE A 77 0.75 -27.27 9.43
N ARG A 78 1.97 -27.18 9.95
CA ARG A 78 2.43 -27.94 11.11
C ARG A 78 2.92 -27.03 12.22
N ARG A 79 3.35 -25.81 11.89
CA ARG A 79 3.99 -24.90 12.84
C ARG A 79 3.19 -23.61 12.96
N VAL A 80 2.88 -23.26 14.20
CA VAL A 80 2.14 -22.04 14.54
C VAL A 80 2.75 -21.35 15.74
N ARG A 81 2.40 -20.09 15.93
CA ARG A 81 2.61 -19.35 17.18
C ARG A 81 1.45 -18.39 17.41
N MET A 82 1.33 -17.86 18.62
CA MET A 82 0.33 -16.84 18.90
C MET A 82 0.67 -15.51 18.20
N PRO A 83 -0.33 -14.72 17.79
CA PRO A 83 -0.14 -13.33 17.39
C PRO A 83 0.51 -12.52 18.53
N GLY A 84 1.35 -11.55 18.20
CA GLY A 84 2.10 -10.77 19.21
C GLY A 84 3.43 -11.38 19.65
N GLY A 85 3.77 -12.59 19.16
CA GLY A 85 5.05 -13.25 19.40
C GLY A 85 4.92 -14.54 20.20
N GLY A 86 6.05 -15.11 20.60
CA GLY A 86 6.12 -16.36 21.34
C GLY A 86 6.85 -17.48 20.59
N GLU A 87 7.02 -18.60 21.27
CA GLU A 87 7.70 -19.77 20.70
C GLU A 87 6.86 -20.44 19.62
N TRP A 88 7.54 -20.95 18.60
CA TRP A 88 6.92 -21.81 17.59
C TRP A 88 6.51 -23.15 18.21
N LYS A 89 5.22 -23.46 18.12
CA LYS A 89 4.66 -24.76 18.47
C LYS A 89 4.46 -25.57 17.20
N HIS A 90 4.62 -26.89 17.29
CA HIS A 90 4.57 -27.76 16.13
C HIS A 90 3.72 -29.00 16.38
N ILE A 91 3.06 -29.47 15.33
CA ILE A 91 2.40 -30.77 15.29
C ILE A 91 3.50 -31.83 15.15
N PRO A 92 3.66 -32.75 16.14
CA PRO A 92 4.71 -33.75 16.10
C PRO A 92 4.47 -34.76 14.97
N LEU A 93 5.54 -35.36 14.46
CA LEU A 93 5.40 -36.54 13.61
C LEU A 93 4.95 -37.72 14.49
N PRO A 94 4.06 -38.62 14.01
CA PRO A 94 3.63 -38.79 12.62
C PRO A 94 2.34 -38.06 12.22
N ASP A 95 1.80 -37.15 13.05
CA ASP A 95 0.50 -36.51 12.79
C ASP A 95 0.52 -35.73 11.46
N ALA A 96 -0.60 -35.73 10.73
CA ALA A 96 -0.66 -35.26 9.34
C ALA A 96 -0.46 -33.74 9.19
N GLY A 97 -0.74 -32.94 10.22
CA GLY A 97 -0.84 -31.49 10.13
C GLY A 97 -2.24 -31.00 9.77
N LEU A 98 -2.40 -29.68 9.64
CA LEU A 98 -3.65 -29.04 9.25
C LEU A 98 -3.67 -28.76 7.75
N ARG A 99 -4.64 -29.31 7.03
CA ARG A 99 -4.87 -28.96 5.62
C ARG A 99 -5.53 -27.60 5.53
N VAL A 100 -5.01 -26.78 4.63
CA VAL A 100 -5.49 -25.41 4.41
C VAL A 100 -5.54 -25.09 2.93
N THR A 101 -6.44 -24.19 2.56
CA THR A 101 -6.53 -23.57 1.24
C THR A 101 -5.97 -22.15 1.29
N ARG A 102 -5.87 -21.49 0.14
CA ARG A 102 -5.46 -20.08 0.09
C ARG A 102 -6.48 -19.15 0.76
N ASP A 103 -7.75 -19.53 0.78
CA ASP A 103 -8.84 -18.70 1.31
C ASP A 103 -8.89 -18.72 2.84
N ASP A 104 -8.24 -19.71 3.48
CA ASP A 104 -8.08 -19.78 4.94
C ASP A 104 -6.98 -18.84 5.45
N LEU A 105 -6.17 -18.27 4.56
CA LEU A 105 -5.00 -17.47 4.90
C LEU A 105 -5.34 -15.98 4.97
N LEU A 106 -4.95 -15.39 6.09
CA LEU A 106 -5.37 -14.07 6.51
C LEU A 106 -4.18 -13.17 6.87
N ILE A 107 -4.41 -11.87 6.83
CA ILE A 107 -3.55 -10.83 7.40
C ILE A 107 -4.42 -10.04 8.38
N GLN A 108 -3.93 -9.88 9.61
CA GLN A 108 -4.57 -9.02 10.60
C GLN A 108 -4.51 -7.55 10.16
N ALA A 109 -5.56 -6.79 10.44
CA ALA A 109 -5.61 -5.36 10.12
C ALA A 109 -4.42 -4.58 10.70
N GLY A 110 -3.96 -4.91 11.91
CA GLY A 110 -2.78 -4.29 12.53
C GLY A 110 -1.48 -4.60 11.79
N THR A 111 -1.29 -5.85 11.35
CA THR A 111 -0.13 -6.26 10.55
C THR A 111 -0.14 -5.56 9.19
N LEU A 112 -1.30 -5.50 8.54
CA LEU A 112 -1.51 -4.82 7.26
C LEU A 112 -1.18 -3.32 7.39
N ALA A 113 -1.74 -2.64 8.39
CA ALA A 113 -1.49 -1.22 8.62
C ALA A 113 -0.01 -0.92 8.91
N ARG A 114 0.64 -1.74 9.75
CA ARG A 114 2.08 -1.61 10.04
C ARG A 114 2.92 -1.79 8.78
N PHE A 115 2.64 -2.83 7.99
CA PHE A 115 3.35 -3.07 6.74
C PHE A 115 3.20 -1.90 5.76
N GLU A 116 1.99 -1.34 5.66
CA GLU A 116 1.69 -0.18 4.81
C GLU A 116 2.43 1.08 5.25
N GLU A 117 2.55 1.30 6.56
CA GLU A 117 3.28 2.42 7.14
C GLU A 117 4.80 2.29 6.89
N GLU A 118 5.37 1.10 7.15
CA GLU A 118 6.79 0.82 6.98
C GLU A 118 7.25 0.93 5.52
N HIS A 119 6.43 0.44 4.58
CA HIS A 119 6.78 0.39 3.16
C HIS A 119 6.18 1.54 2.35
N GLY A 120 5.46 2.46 3.01
CA GLY A 120 4.86 3.61 2.36
C GLY A 120 3.83 3.25 1.28
N VAL A 121 3.12 2.12 1.42
CA VAL A 121 2.19 1.63 0.38
C VAL A 121 1.06 2.63 0.08
N PHE A 122 0.72 3.49 1.05
CA PHE A 122 -0.17 4.65 0.87
C PHE A 122 0.53 6.00 1.01
N ARG A 123 1.83 6.01 1.32
CA ARG A 123 2.64 7.22 1.18
C ARG A 123 2.85 7.37 -0.32
N ARG A 124 1.99 8.17 -0.97
CA ARG A 124 2.02 8.49 -2.41
C ARG A 124 3.45 8.29 -2.93
N VAL A 125 3.60 7.30 -3.79
CA VAL A 125 4.84 7.03 -4.51
C VAL A 125 5.15 8.29 -5.31
N ASN A 126 5.91 9.21 -4.73
CA ASN A 126 6.70 10.17 -5.49
C ASN A 126 7.88 9.38 -6.07
N SER A 127 7.60 8.42 -6.95
CA SER A 127 8.63 7.79 -7.78
C SER A 127 9.02 8.78 -8.86
N ASN A 128 9.90 9.69 -8.48
CA ASN A 128 11.05 10.12 -9.26
C ASN A 128 11.98 10.91 -8.33
N PRO A 129 13.31 10.71 -8.40
CA PRO A 129 14.27 11.69 -7.86
C PRO A 129 14.38 12.93 -8.78
N THR A 130 13.32 13.26 -9.52
CA THR A 130 13.12 14.59 -10.10
C THR A 130 12.21 15.31 -9.14
N LYS A 131 12.73 16.36 -8.49
CA LYS A 131 12.05 17.22 -7.51
C LYS A 131 10.54 17.27 -7.75
N SER A 132 9.77 16.62 -6.86
CA SER A 132 8.32 16.53 -7.00
C SER A 132 7.70 17.84 -6.51
N TYR A 133 7.52 18.78 -7.44
CA TYR A 133 6.86 20.06 -7.16
C TYR A 133 5.40 19.86 -6.71
N ASP A 134 4.93 20.75 -5.82
CA ASP A 134 3.54 20.78 -5.36
C ASP A 134 2.59 21.29 -6.47
N TRP A 135 2.26 20.40 -7.39
CA TRP A 135 1.35 20.70 -8.50
C TRP A 135 -0.10 20.87 -8.04
N GLU A 136 -0.53 20.22 -6.95
CA GLU A 136 -1.88 20.38 -6.42
C GLU A 136 -2.07 21.78 -5.83
N GLY A 137 -1.11 22.26 -5.02
CA GLY A 137 -1.10 23.63 -4.51
C GLY A 137 -0.99 24.67 -5.63
N PHE A 138 -0.18 24.41 -6.65
CA PHE A 138 -0.06 25.27 -7.84
C PHE A 138 -1.41 25.48 -8.53
N TYR A 139 -2.20 24.43 -8.77
CA TYR A 139 -3.50 24.59 -9.42
C TYR A 139 -4.49 25.37 -8.53
N GLY A 140 -4.45 25.16 -7.22
CA GLY A 140 -5.25 25.94 -6.27
C GLY A 140 -4.90 27.43 -6.32
N ALA A 141 -3.61 27.77 -6.28
CA ALA A 141 -3.12 29.13 -6.37
C ALA A 141 -3.46 29.78 -7.72
N LEU A 142 -3.31 29.04 -8.82
CA LEU A 142 -3.66 29.47 -10.16
C LEU A 142 -5.16 29.81 -10.26
N ILE A 143 -6.04 28.94 -9.76
CA ILE A 143 -7.49 29.16 -9.77
C ILE A 143 -7.84 30.39 -8.92
N LEU A 144 -7.30 30.50 -7.71
CA LEU A 144 -7.55 31.65 -6.83
C LEU A 144 -7.07 32.95 -7.47
N ARG A 145 -5.89 32.95 -8.11
CA ARG A 145 -5.34 34.10 -8.82
C ARG A 145 -6.23 34.50 -9.98
N LEU A 146 -6.65 33.56 -10.82
CA LEU A 146 -7.54 33.83 -11.96
C LEU A 146 -8.91 34.32 -11.51
N PHE A 147 -9.44 33.78 -10.41
CA PHE A 147 -10.71 34.23 -9.85
C PHE A 147 -10.63 35.65 -9.28
N GLN A 148 -9.53 36.00 -8.60
CA GLN A 148 -9.37 37.30 -7.96
C GLN A 148 -8.95 38.42 -8.92
N ARG A 149 -8.10 38.10 -9.90
CA ARG A 149 -7.46 39.09 -10.79
C ARG A 149 -7.90 38.98 -12.25
N GLY A 150 -8.74 38.00 -12.57
CA GLY A 150 -9.16 37.72 -13.94
C GLY A 150 -8.07 37.09 -14.79
N LEU A 151 -8.33 37.04 -16.09
CA LEU A 151 -7.38 36.54 -17.09
C LEU A 151 -6.19 37.50 -17.22
N PRO A 152 -4.96 36.98 -17.30
CA PRO A 152 -3.78 37.83 -17.52
C PRO A 152 -3.81 38.46 -18.92
N GLU A 153 -3.28 39.68 -19.05
CA GLU A 153 -3.05 40.29 -20.37
C GLU A 153 -1.99 39.53 -21.17
N LYS A 154 -0.95 39.00 -20.49
CA LYS A 154 0.11 38.20 -21.10
C LYS A 154 0.30 36.90 -20.34
N GLN A 155 0.42 35.81 -21.09
CA GLN A 155 0.72 34.51 -20.51
C GLN A 155 2.04 34.50 -19.70
N ALA A 156 3.05 35.25 -20.17
CA ALA A 156 4.36 35.32 -19.50
C ALA A 156 4.24 35.84 -18.07
N ASP A 157 3.37 36.83 -17.83
CA ASP A 157 3.20 37.43 -16.51
C ASP A 157 2.59 36.43 -15.52
N LEU A 158 1.60 35.64 -15.97
CA LEU A 158 1.03 34.57 -15.15
C LEU A 158 2.04 33.44 -14.88
N VAL A 159 2.86 33.08 -15.85
CA VAL A 159 3.91 32.08 -15.64
C VAL A 159 4.93 32.57 -14.62
N GLY A 160 5.33 33.84 -14.67
CA GLY A 160 6.20 34.47 -13.67
C GLY A 160 5.60 34.45 -12.27
N GLU A 161 4.35 34.89 -12.12
CA GLU A 161 3.64 34.88 -10.83
C GLU A 161 3.56 33.47 -10.21
N MET A 162 3.38 32.43 -11.04
CA MET A 162 3.32 31.07 -10.52
C MET A 162 4.70 30.48 -10.20
N LEU A 163 5.76 30.95 -10.86
CA LEU A 163 7.13 30.63 -10.46
C LEU A 163 7.47 31.27 -9.11
N ASP A 164 7.11 32.54 -8.93
CA ASP A 164 7.27 33.25 -7.65
C ASP A 164 6.49 32.54 -6.52
N TRP A 165 5.28 32.04 -6.83
CA TRP A 165 4.53 31.20 -5.90
C TRP A 165 5.28 29.94 -5.51
N PHE A 166 5.90 29.22 -6.46
CA PHE A 166 6.72 28.04 -6.14
C PHE A 166 7.89 28.38 -5.22
N ILE A 167 8.59 29.49 -5.48
CA ILE A 167 9.71 29.94 -4.64
C ILE A 167 9.22 30.26 -3.21
N ALA A 168 8.08 30.94 -3.09
CA ALA A 168 7.52 31.33 -1.80
C ALA A 168 6.96 30.15 -0.98
N ASN A 169 6.50 29.10 -1.65
CA ASN A 169 5.79 27.98 -1.03
C ASN A 169 6.64 26.69 -0.93
N SER A 170 7.87 26.71 -1.42
CA SER A 170 8.84 25.60 -1.36
C SER A 170 9.81 25.78 -0.19
N THR A 171 10.08 24.70 0.56
CA THR A 171 10.97 24.70 1.73
C THR A 171 12.40 25.17 1.38
N ASP A 172 12.86 24.91 0.16
CA ASP A 172 14.21 25.22 -0.31
C ASP A 172 14.24 26.38 -1.33
N GLY A 173 13.11 27.08 -1.54
CA GLY A 173 12.99 28.10 -2.58
C GLY A 173 13.09 27.56 -4.02
N ASP A 174 12.93 26.24 -4.18
CA ASP A 174 13.08 25.56 -5.46
C ASP A 174 11.80 25.68 -6.31
N ALA A 175 11.97 26.03 -7.59
CA ALA A 175 10.89 26.16 -8.56
C ALA A 175 11.20 25.38 -9.85
N PRO A 176 10.18 24.85 -10.55
CA PRO A 176 10.36 24.21 -11.84
C PRO A 176 10.80 25.21 -12.91
N ASP A 177 11.41 24.71 -13.99
CA ASP A 177 11.72 25.55 -15.15
C ASP A 177 10.47 26.25 -15.72
N GLU A 178 10.65 27.48 -16.19
CA GLU A 178 9.59 28.28 -16.81
C GLU A 178 8.86 27.53 -17.93
N SER A 179 9.59 26.75 -18.73
CA SER A 179 9.02 25.94 -19.81
C SER A 179 8.05 24.87 -19.31
N THR A 180 8.28 24.33 -18.11
CA THR A 180 7.46 23.30 -17.47
C THR A 180 6.17 23.92 -16.94
N VAL A 181 6.26 25.07 -16.27
CA VAL A 181 5.10 25.83 -15.79
C VAL A 181 4.25 26.30 -16.98
N ARG A 182 4.89 26.87 -18.01
CA ARG A 182 4.22 27.35 -19.21
C ARG A 182 3.38 26.26 -19.89
N LYS A 183 3.91 25.04 -20.05
CA LYS A 183 3.18 23.91 -20.64
C LYS A 183 1.89 23.55 -19.90
N ARG A 184 1.81 23.83 -18.60
CA ARG A 184 0.62 23.56 -17.77
C ARG A 184 -0.36 24.74 -17.77
N VAL A 185 0.14 25.96 -17.86
CA VAL A 185 -0.68 27.18 -17.92
C VAL A 185 -1.32 27.38 -19.30
N SER A 186 -0.61 27.12 -20.41
CA SER A 186 -1.12 27.38 -21.77
C SER A 186 -2.48 26.74 -22.07
N PRO A 187 -2.70 25.44 -21.76
CA PRO A 187 -3.96 24.78 -22.08
C PRO A 187 -5.14 25.40 -21.32
N ILE A 188 -4.93 25.76 -20.05
CA ILE A 188 -5.97 26.34 -19.19
C ILE A 188 -6.37 27.73 -19.71
N LEU A 189 -5.39 28.60 -20.01
CA LEU A 189 -5.69 29.92 -20.58
C LEU A 189 -6.39 29.81 -21.94
N ARG A 190 -5.98 28.85 -22.78
CA ARG A 190 -6.62 28.62 -24.08
C ARG A 190 -8.08 28.20 -23.92
N MET A 191 -8.39 27.34 -22.95
CA MET A 191 -9.76 26.92 -22.66
C MET A 191 -10.58 28.10 -22.13
N LEU A 192 -10.03 28.89 -21.21
CA LEU A 192 -10.74 30.04 -20.63
C LEU A 192 -11.00 31.15 -21.67
N ASN A 193 -10.03 31.42 -22.55
CA ASN A 193 -10.21 32.37 -23.65
C ASN A 193 -11.19 31.88 -24.74
N ALA A 194 -11.50 30.58 -24.78
CA ALA A 194 -12.50 30.05 -25.72
C ALA A 194 -13.93 30.19 -25.17
N GLU A 195 -14.09 30.35 -23.86
CA GLU A 195 -15.37 30.48 -23.15
C GLU A 195 -15.68 31.93 -22.73
N ALA A 196 -14.71 32.85 -22.86
CA ALA A 196 -14.81 34.27 -22.55
C ALA A 196 -15.22 35.09 -23.79
#